data_AF-A0A2M7UFZ9-F1
#
_entry.id   AF-A0A2M7UFZ9-F1
#
_cell.length_a   1.000
_cell.length_b   1.000
_cell.length_c   1.000
_cell.angle_alpha   90.00
_cell.angle_beta   90.00
_cell.angle_gamma   90.00
#
_symmetry.space_group_name_H-M   'P 1'
#
loop_
_entity.id
_entity.type
_entity.pdbx_description
1 polymer ?
#
loop_
_entity_poly.entity_id
_entity_poly.type
_entity_poly.pdbx_seq_one_letter_code
_entity_poly.pdbx_strand_id
1 'polypeptide(L)'
;MAIPKIVITGGPCAGKSTGMATLVERLSDYGFRVFVVPEVPTFLFASGLTPGKMKNATQLYLLEKMIVATQIYLEKSIEKTAAEIYPRDKKIILCDRGVMDHRAYFPSEEHWIQLLKEQKYNFVNLRDCYVSVVHLVTAALGAEKFYTLGNNPARTETLAQAVAIDRKTRECWLGHPHFKIIDNSTDFDGKIRRVLSAVCKALDILAPTEIERKFLVASIDFNRMPPYQKIHIEQIYLKSDNPAKELRIRKRGQDGSFLYFFTEKWETDDPRERGEKERIIGLRQFLEMQSQRDPDKTTIKKDRICFLWKDQYFELDIYKSPGLSGLIILEIELTEKSEDVMLPPFITIEKEVTGDKRYYNNNLAKK
;
A
#
# COMPACT_ATOMS: atom_id res chain seq x y z
N MET A 1 11.75 11.73 -18.68
CA MET A 1 11.32 12.39 -17.43
C MET A 1 11.73 11.52 -16.26
N ALA A 2 12.17 12.11 -15.15
CA ALA A 2 12.42 11.38 -13.91
C ALA A 2 11.12 10.74 -13.41
N ILE A 3 11.21 9.54 -12.85
CA ILE A 3 10.01 8.83 -12.36
C ILE A 3 9.68 9.42 -10.98
N PRO A 4 8.44 9.86 -10.72
CA PRO A 4 8.04 10.35 -9.40
C PRO A 4 8.34 9.30 -8.32
N LYS A 5 9.03 9.74 -7.26
CA LYS A 5 9.32 8.91 -6.08
C LYS A 5 8.56 9.44 -4.87
N ILE A 6 7.90 8.56 -4.14
CA ILE A 6 7.17 8.91 -2.90
C ILE A 6 7.67 8.03 -1.77
N VAL A 7 7.96 8.65 -0.64
CA VAL A 7 8.39 7.95 0.57
C VAL A 7 7.22 7.76 1.51
N ILE A 8 7.01 6.52 1.96
CA ILE A 8 6.16 6.20 3.11
C ILE A 8 7.08 5.90 4.28
N THR A 9 7.14 6.83 5.23
CA THR A 9 8.00 6.77 6.43
C THR A 9 7.14 6.72 7.71
N GLY A 10 7.78 6.49 8.85
CA GLY A 10 7.10 6.40 10.14
C GLY A 10 7.78 5.46 11.12
N GLY A 11 7.42 5.59 12.40
CA GLY A 11 7.91 4.72 13.47
C GLY A 11 7.40 3.28 13.38
N PRO A 12 7.80 2.42 14.34
CA PRO A 12 7.26 1.08 14.49
C PRO A 12 5.74 1.09 14.63
N CYS A 13 5.06 0.10 14.05
CA CYS A 13 3.59 -0.05 14.13
C CYS A 13 2.77 1.17 13.64
N ALA A 14 3.30 1.97 12.73
CA ALA A 14 2.58 3.15 12.20
C ALA A 14 1.53 2.85 11.12
N GLY A 15 1.53 1.63 10.55
CA GLY A 15 0.65 1.25 9.44
C GLY A 15 1.29 1.31 8.04
N LYS A 16 2.62 1.49 7.94
CA LYS A 16 3.35 1.64 6.66
C LYS A 16 3.04 0.54 5.65
N SER A 17 3.14 -0.73 6.04
CA SER A 17 2.93 -1.85 5.11
C SER A 17 1.51 -1.88 4.52
N THR A 18 0.51 -1.45 5.29
CA THR A 18 -0.87 -1.32 4.82
C THR A 18 -1.03 -0.11 3.93
N GLY A 19 -0.48 1.04 4.31
CA GLY A 19 -0.44 2.22 3.43
C GLY A 19 0.25 1.94 2.09
N MET A 20 1.37 1.21 2.11
CA MET A 20 2.07 0.76 0.89
C MET A 20 1.20 -0.15 0.04
N ALA A 21 0.55 -1.16 0.63
CA ALA A 21 -0.35 -2.05 -0.11
C ALA A 21 -1.50 -1.29 -0.78
N THR A 22 -2.16 -0.38 -0.03
CA THR A 22 -3.24 0.47 -0.55
C THR A 22 -2.75 1.35 -1.69
N LEU A 23 -1.60 2.03 -1.54
CA LEU A 23 -1.06 2.89 -2.59
C LEU A 23 -0.72 2.11 -3.86
N VAL A 24 -0.11 0.93 -3.71
CA VAL A 24 0.22 0.07 -4.85
C VAL A 24 -1.04 -0.36 -5.60
N GLU A 25 -2.10 -0.74 -4.89
CA GLU A 25 -3.40 -1.06 -5.48
C GLU A 25 -4.02 0.16 -6.19
N ARG A 26 -4.27 1.25 -5.46
CA ARG A 26 -5.04 2.40 -5.97
C ARG A 26 -4.31 3.16 -7.08
N LEU A 27 -2.97 3.27 -7.02
CA LEU A 27 -2.21 3.90 -8.11
C LEU A 27 -2.17 3.02 -9.36
N SER A 28 -2.15 1.69 -9.21
CA SER A 28 -2.27 0.78 -10.36
C SER A 28 -3.64 0.92 -11.03
N ASP A 29 -4.70 1.06 -10.21
CA ASP A 29 -6.05 1.39 -10.65
C ASP A 29 -6.07 2.70 -11.47
N TYR A 30 -5.37 3.75 -11.03
CA TYR A 30 -5.20 5.00 -11.77
C TYR A 30 -4.24 4.92 -12.98
N GLY A 31 -3.89 3.72 -13.42
CA GLY A 31 -3.08 3.47 -14.61
C GLY A 31 -1.57 3.70 -14.42
N PHE A 32 -1.08 3.84 -13.19
CA PHE A 32 0.35 3.86 -12.95
C PHE A 32 0.92 2.45 -12.95
N ARG A 33 2.06 2.27 -13.62
CA ARG A 33 2.96 1.16 -13.32
C ARG A 33 3.73 1.48 -12.03
N VAL A 34 3.34 0.83 -10.95
CA VAL A 34 3.91 1.03 -9.61
C VAL A 34 5.12 0.12 -9.40
N PHE A 35 6.24 0.72 -8.97
CA PHE A 35 7.42 0.02 -8.51
C PHE A 35 7.60 0.25 -7.01
N VAL A 36 8.07 -0.76 -6.29
CA VAL A 36 8.25 -0.68 -4.84
C VAL A 36 9.73 -0.88 -4.50
N VAL A 37 10.30 0.07 -3.76
CA VAL A 37 11.58 -0.09 -3.08
C VAL A 37 11.26 -0.62 -1.68
N PRO A 38 11.67 -1.86 -1.35
CA PRO A 38 11.38 -2.45 -0.05
C PRO A 38 12.20 -1.80 1.07
N GLU A 39 11.78 -2.00 2.32
CA GLU A 39 12.55 -1.56 3.48
C GLU A 39 13.91 -2.29 3.53
N VAL A 40 14.97 -1.57 3.16
CA VAL A 40 16.34 -2.09 3.09
C VAL A 40 16.84 -2.72 4.39
N PRO A 41 16.61 -2.12 5.59
CA PRO A 41 16.95 -2.76 6.85
C PRO A 41 16.37 -4.17 7.00
N THR A 42 15.08 -4.37 6.70
CA THR A 42 14.42 -5.68 6.81
C THR A 42 15.10 -6.72 5.90
N PHE A 43 15.47 -6.33 4.68
CA PHE A 43 16.20 -7.18 3.75
C PHE A 43 17.59 -7.57 4.27
N LEU A 44 18.36 -6.62 4.80
CA LEU A 44 19.72 -6.85 5.30
C LEU A 44 19.75 -7.60 6.63
N PHE A 45 18.74 -7.40 7.49
CA PHE A 45 18.66 -8.09 8.78
C PHE A 45 18.41 -9.57 8.61
N ALA A 46 17.69 -9.97 7.55
CA ALA A 46 17.50 -11.36 7.17
C ALA A 46 18.81 -12.06 6.78
N SER A 47 19.84 -11.30 6.34
CA SER A 47 21.19 -11.85 6.08
C SER A 47 22.04 -11.99 7.37
N GLY A 48 21.48 -11.64 8.52
CA GLY A 48 22.13 -11.75 9.83
C GLY A 48 22.89 -10.50 10.29
N LEU A 49 22.88 -9.41 9.51
CA LEU A 49 23.52 -8.13 9.84
C LEU A 49 22.54 -7.23 10.61
N THR A 50 22.36 -7.49 11.90
CA THR A 50 21.39 -6.77 12.74
C THR A 50 22.07 -5.74 13.66
N PRO A 51 21.39 -4.61 14.01
CA PRO A 51 21.96 -3.60 14.89
C PRO A 51 22.34 -4.14 16.27
N GLY A 52 21.56 -5.09 16.80
CA GLY A 52 21.82 -5.73 18.10
C GLY A 52 23.11 -6.56 18.17
N LYS A 53 23.75 -6.86 17.04
CA LYS A 53 25.06 -7.53 17.00
C LYS A 53 26.24 -6.56 16.97
N MET A 54 25.99 -5.25 16.79
CA MET A 54 27.03 -4.23 16.73
C MET A 54 27.50 -3.91 18.15
N LYS A 55 28.82 -4.01 18.39
CA LYS A 55 29.45 -3.84 19.71
C LYS A 55 29.93 -2.41 19.97
N ASN A 56 30.08 -1.60 18.93
CA ASN A 56 30.60 -0.24 19.03
C ASN A 56 30.05 0.66 17.90
N ALA A 57 30.29 1.97 18.05
CA ALA A 57 29.81 2.98 17.10
C ALA A 57 30.37 2.77 15.68
N THR A 58 31.61 2.30 15.53
CA THR A 58 32.22 2.03 14.22
C THR A 58 31.49 0.91 13.48
N GLN A 59 31.15 -0.18 14.16
CA GLN A 59 30.40 -1.28 13.57
C GLN A 59 28.99 -0.85 13.17
N LEU A 60 28.32 -0.06 14.02
CA LEU A 60 27.02 0.51 13.69
C LEU A 60 27.09 1.47 12.50
N TYR A 61 28.11 2.34 12.44
CA TYR A 61 28.35 3.22 11.29
C TYR A 61 28.50 2.44 9.98
N LEU A 62 29.26 1.34 9.98
CA LEU A 62 29.44 0.50 8.79
C LEU A 62 28.13 -0.14 8.33
N LEU A 63 27.30 -0.60 9.27
CA LEU A 63 25.98 -1.15 8.99
C LEU A 63 25.07 -0.08 8.35
N GLU A 64 24.95 1.10 8.98
CA GLU A 64 24.10 2.18 8.48
C GLU A 64 24.60 2.74 7.14
N LYS A 65 25.92 2.81 6.94
CA LYS A 65 26.53 3.16 5.65
C LYS A 65 26.14 2.18 4.55
N MET A 66 26.15 0.88 4.83
CA MET A 66 25.72 -0.15 3.89
C MET A 66 24.23 -0.05 3.57
N ILE A 67 23.39 0.22 4.57
CA ILE A 67 21.95 0.44 4.41
C ILE A 67 21.70 1.62 3.47
N VAL A 68 22.31 2.79 3.72
CA VAL A 68 22.14 3.98 2.88
C VAL A 68 22.62 3.73 1.44
N ALA A 69 23.79 3.10 1.27
CA ALA A 69 24.31 2.77 -0.06
C ALA A 69 23.35 1.84 -0.83
N THR A 70 22.79 0.84 -0.15
CA THR A 70 21.84 -0.11 -0.73
C THR A 70 20.52 0.56 -1.11
N GLN A 71 19.98 1.43 -0.25
CA GLN A 71 18.77 2.22 -0.53
C GLN A 71 18.92 3.05 -1.79
N ILE A 72 20.02 3.82 -1.89
CA ILE A 72 20.30 4.66 -3.06
C ILE A 72 20.48 3.80 -4.31
N TYR A 73 21.18 2.67 -4.20
CA TYR A 73 21.40 1.76 -5.32
C TYR A 73 20.08 1.19 -5.85
N LEU A 74 19.20 0.69 -4.96
CA LEU A 74 17.90 0.15 -5.35
C LEU A 74 17.02 1.21 -6.01
N GLU A 75 16.90 2.40 -5.39
CA GLU A 75 16.12 3.50 -5.96
C GLU A 75 16.58 3.86 -7.37
N LYS A 76 17.88 4.10 -7.57
CA LYS A 76 18.45 4.48 -8.87
C LYS A 76 18.35 3.35 -9.90
N SER A 77 18.58 2.11 -9.49
CA SER A 77 18.54 0.96 -10.39
C SER A 77 17.12 0.71 -10.88
N ILE A 78 16.13 0.80 -9.99
CA ILE A 78 14.71 0.68 -10.34
C ILE A 78 14.29 1.84 -11.24
N GLU A 79 14.65 3.08 -10.90
CA GLU A 79 14.32 4.26 -11.71
C GLU A 79 14.85 4.15 -13.13
N LYS A 80 16.15 3.86 -13.29
CA LYS A 80 16.78 3.70 -14.60
C LYS A 80 16.13 2.58 -15.40
N THR A 81 16.02 1.40 -14.80
CA THR A 81 15.51 0.20 -15.49
C THR A 81 14.04 0.36 -15.88
N ALA A 82 13.21 0.92 -14.99
CA ALA A 82 11.80 1.20 -15.28
C ALA A 82 11.63 2.24 -16.38
N ALA A 83 12.51 3.25 -16.45
CA ALA A 83 12.50 4.25 -17.51
C ALA A 83 12.80 3.63 -18.88
N GLU A 84 13.77 2.71 -18.94
CA GLU A 84 14.21 2.04 -20.17
C GLU A 84 13.21 0.99 -20.67
N ILE A 85 12.69 0.14 -19.78
CA ILE A 85 11.79 -0.97 -20.18
C ILE A 85 10.40 -0.45 -20.56
N TYR A 86 9.89 0.56 -19.87
CA TYR A 86 8.50 1.03 -20.03
C TYR A 86 8.44 2.51 -20.41
N PRO A 87 9.00 2.94 -21.55
CA PRO A 87 9.21 4.37 -21.85
C PRO A 87 7.91 5.18 -21.94
N ARG A 88 6.79 4.55 -22.32
CA ARG A 88 5.49 5.21 -22.54
C ARG A 88 4.53 5.09 -21.36
N ASP A 89 4.80 4.22 -20.40
CA ASP A 89 3.89 3.99 -19.28
C ASP A 89 3.98 5.15 -18.28
N LYS A 90 2.84 5.49 -17.65
CA LYS A 90 2.84 6.36 -16.46
C LYS A 90 3.44 5.55 -15.32
N LYS A 91 4.54 6.01 -14.72
CA LYS A 91 5.33 5.24 -13.74
C LYS A 91 5.37 5.97 -12.41
N ILE A 92 5.49 5.21 -11.33
CA ILE A 92 5.75 5.75 -9.99
C ILE A 92 6.57 4.76 -9.16
N ILE A 93 7.44 5.28 -8.30
CA ILE A 93 8.20 4.49 -7.34
C ILE A 93 7.74 4.85 -5.93
N LEU A 94 7.34 3.83 -5.17
CA LEU A 94 7.00 3.94 -3.76
C LEU A 94 8.14 3.36 -2.93
N CYS A 95 8.67 4.13 -1.98
CA CYS A 95 9.74 3.69 -1.09
C CYS A 95 9.18 3.44 0.31
N ASP A 96 9.33 2.21 0.82
CA ASP A 96 9.13 1.90 2.24
C ASP A 96 10.37 2.38 3.00
N ARG A 97 10.29 3.63 3.48
CA ARG A 97 11.40 4.52 3.91
C ARG A 97 12.23 5.11 2.76
N GLY A 98 12.69 6.33 2.97
CA GLY A 98 13.63 7.01 2.09
C GLY A 98 15.01 7.13 2.72
N VAL A 99 15.97 7.64 1.97
CA VAL A 99 17.38 7.76 2.41
C VAL A 99 17.50 8.54 3.72
N MET A 100 16.69 9.59 3.91
CA MET A 100 16.74 10.44 5.09
C MET A 100 16.28 9.73 6.37
N ASP A 101 15.43 8.69 6.29
CA ASP A 101 15.04 7.91 7.46
C ASP A 101 16.25 7.34 8.20
N HIS A 102 17.27 6.91 7.47
CA HIS A 102 18.44 6.23 8.01
C HIS A 102 19.28 7.13 8.91
N ARG A 103 19.24 8.46 8.69
CA ARG A 103 19.91 9.43 9.56
C ARG A 103 19.52 9.27 11.04
N ALA A 104 18.27 8.89 11.33
CA ALA A 104 17.79 8.68 12.69
C ALA A 104 18.50 7.54 13.45
N TYR A 105 19.19 6.65 12.73
CA TYR A 105 19.83 5.44 13.25
C TYR A 105 21.36 5.53 13.30
N PHE A 106 21.94 6.62 12.78
CA PHE A 106 23.40 6.84 12.88
C PHE A 106 23.84 7.04 14.34
N PRO A 107 25.07 6.60 14.70
CA PRO A 107 25.58 6.77 16.07
C PRO A 107 25.64 8.23 16.53
N SER A 108 25.91 9.16 15.61
CA SER A 108 25.89 10.60 15.86
C SER A 108 25.71 11.38 14.55
N GLU A 109 25.41 12.68 14.65
CA GLU A 109 25.28 13.57 13.48
C GLU A 109 26.59 13.72 12.71
N GLU A 110 27.74 13.67 13.40
CA GLU A 110 29.06 13.74 12.78
C GLU A 110 29.30 12.55 11.84
N HIS A 111 28.84 11.35 12.22
CA HIS A 111 28.92 10.16 11.37
C HIS A 111 28.04 10.30 10.11
N TRP A 112 26.85 10.90 10.23
CA TRP A 112 26.00 11.20 9.08
C TRP A 112 26.68 12.20 8.13
N ILE A 113 27.24 13.29 8.66
CA ILE A 113 27.98 14.27 7.87
C ILE A 113 29.21 13.64 7.21
N GLN A 114 29.92 12.76 7.92
CA GLN A 114 31.04 12.00 7.39
C GLN A 114 30.62 11.14 6.19
N LEU A 115 29.52 10.40 6.28
CA LEU A 115 28.99 9.61 5.17
C LEU A 115 28.72 10.49 3.94
N LEU A 116 28.03 11.62 4.13
CA LEU A 116 27.70 12.53 3.03
C LEU A 116 28.95 13.05 2.33
N LYS A 117 30.00 13.40 3.08
CA LYS A 117 31.30 13.83 2.52
C LYS A 117 31.99 12.69 1.76
N GLU A 118 32.11 11.52 2.38
CA GLU A 118 32.77 10.34 1.78
C GLU A 118 32.11 9.92 0.47
N GLN A 119 30.79 9.94 0.42
CA GLN A 119 30.01 9.53 -0.75
C GLN A 119 29.68 10.68 -1.71
N LYS A 120 30.17 11.90 -1.43
CA LYS A 120 29.92 13.12 -2.19
C LYS A 120 28.43 13.40 -2.42
N TYR A 121 27.61 13.12 -1.40
CA TYR A 121 26.20 13.44 -1.41
C TYR A 121 25.95 14.83 -0.84
N ASN A 122 24.94 15.50 -1.41
CA ASN A 122 24.40 16.74 -0.88
C ASN A 122 23.09 16.43 -0.14
N PHE A 123 22.97 16.94 1.08
CA PHE A 123 21.78 16.75 1.94
C PHE A 123 20.48 17.14 1.23
N VAL A 124 20.47 18.32 0.57
CA VAL A 124 19.30 18.84 -0.15
C VAL A 124 18.94 17.89 -1.30
N ASN A 125 19.93 17.42 -2.06
CA ASN A 125 19.67 16.50 -3.17
C ASN A 125 19.11 15.16 -2.71
N LEU A 126 19.56 14.64 -1.56
CA LEU A 126 19.00 13.39 -1.00
C LEU A 126 17.58 13.60 -0.48
N ARG A 127 17.31 14.73 0.18
CA ARG A 127 16.01 15.03 0.74
C ARG A 127 14.97 15.35 -0.35
N ASP A 128 15.32 16.19 -1.30
CA ASP A 128 14.38 16.79 -2.27
C ASP A 128 14.28 16.00 -3.58
N CYS A 129 14.90 14.81 -3.66
CA CYS A 129 14.72 13.89 -4.79
C CYS A 129 13.38 13.13 -4.78
N TYR A 130 12.56 13.34 -3.76
CA TYR A 130 11.23 12.75 -3.62
C TYR A 130 10.17 13.81 -3.92
N VAL A 131 9.11 13.42 -4.61
CA VAL A 131 7.98 14.32 -4.90
C VAL A 131 7.17 14.57 -3.63
N SER A 132 7.07 13.58 -2.76
CA SER A 132 6.36 13.68 -1.49
C SER A 132 6.93 12.69 -0.47
N VAL A 133 6.87 13.10 0.80
CA VAL A 133 7.23 12.27 1.94
C VAL A 133 6.05 12.25 2.88
N VAL A 134 5.49 11.07 3.12
CA VAL A 134 4.33 10.85 3.99
C VAL A 134 4.78 10.08 5.23
N HIS A 135 4.79 10.76 6.37
CA HIS A 135 5.13 10.19 7.67
C HIS A 135 3.87 9.71 8.39
N LEU A 136 3.77 8.41 8.64
CA LEU A 136 2.74 7.84 9.47
C LEU A 136 3.23 7.82 10.92
N VAL A 137 2.49 8.45 11.82
CA VAL A 137 2.81 8.47 13.26
C VAL A 137 2.60 7.07 13.84
N THR A 138 3.54 6.60 14.67
CA THR A 138 3.43 5.33 15.40
C THR A 138 2.13 5.20 16.19
N ALA A 139 1.55 4.00 16.26
CA ALA A 139 0.41 3.74 17.14
C ALA A 139 0.74 3.97 18.63
N ALA A 140 2.02 3.99 19.02
CA ALA A 140 2.44 4.31 20.37
C ALA A 140 2.17 5.77 20.80
N LEU A 141 1.67 6.62 19.89
CA LEU A 141 1.29 8.00 20.17
C LEU A 141 -0.16 8.26 19.75
N GLY A 142 -1.09 8.31 20.70
CA GLY A 142 -2.50 8.60 20.46
C GLY A 142 -3.34 7.41 19.97
N ALA A 143 -2.78 6.21 19.95
CA ALA A 143 -3.47 4.96 19.59
C ALA A 143 -2.86 3.76 20.34
N GLU A 144 -2.41 3.97 21.58
CA GLU A 144 -1.56 3.06 22.35
C GLU A 144 -2.20 1.68 22.53
N LYS A 145 -3.54 1.64 22.63
CA LYS A 145 -4.34 0.40 22.69
C LYS A 145 -4.12 -0.55 21.51
N PHE A 146 -3.71 -0.02 20.36
CA PHE A 146 -3.43 -0.80 19.14
C PHE A 146 -1.94 -1.11 18.95
N TYR A 147 -1.06 -0.57 19.80
CA TYR A 147 0.36 -0.87 19.75
C TYR A 147 0.62 -2.26 20.34
N THR A 148 0.64 -3.25 19.45
CA THR A 148 0.83 -4.66 19.81
C THR A 148 2.24 -5.13 19.49
N LEU A 149 2.88 -5.76 20.49
CA LEU A 149 4.19 -6.41 20.34
C LEU A 149 4.08 -7.78 19.65
N GLY A 150 2.91 -8.43 19.70
CA GLY A 150 2.71 -9.80 19.21
C GLY A 150 2.74 -10.01 17.70
N ASN A 151 2.72 -8.94 16.90
CA ASN A 151 2.60 -9.04 15.44
C ASN A 151 3.94 -9.07 14.68
N ASN A 152 5.07 -8.95 15.39
CA ASN A 152 6.39 -9.10 14.78
C ASN A 152 7.40 -9.56 15.85
N PRO A 153 7.95 -10.79 15.80
CA PRO A 153 8.91 -11.30 16.78
C PRO A 153 10.22 -10.49 16.87
N ALA A 154 10.44 -9.53 15.98
CA ALA A 154 11.55 -8.59 16.01
C ALA A 154 11.29 -7.28 16.79
N ARG A 155 10.07 -7.03 17.29
CA ARG A 155 9.73 -5.80 18.02
C ARG A 155 10.07 -5.92 19.49
N THR A 156 11.00 -5.09 19.94
CA THR A 156 11.49 -5.06 21.33
C THR A 156 11.28 -3.70 21.99
N GLU A 157 10.79 -2.71 21.23
CA GLU A 157 10.70 -1.33 21.67
C GLU A 157 9.47 -1.08 22.56
N THR A 158 9.70 -0.44 23.71
CA THR A 158 8.64 0.09 24.56
C THR A 158 7.88 1.22 23.84
N LEU A 159 6.67 1.57 24.33
CA LEU A 159 5.90 2.70 23.81
C LEU A 159 6.75 3.98 23.73
N ALA A 160 7.46 4.32 24.82
CA ALA A 160 8.31 5.50 24.88
C ALA A 160 9.46 5.46 23.84
N GLN A 161 10.08 4.29 23.65
CA GLN A 161 11.12 4.11 22.64
C GLN A 161 10.55 4.26 21.22
N ALA A 162 9.38 3.69 20.94
CA ALA A 162 8.71 3.81 19.65
C ALA A 162 8.35 5.27 19.32
N VAL A 163 7.87 6.03 20.30
CA VAL A 163 7.59 7.46 20.16
C VAL A 163 8.87 8.26 19.90
N ALA A 164 9.95 7.96 20.63
CA ALA A 164 11.23 8.63 20.43
C ALA A 164 11.82 8.37 19.04
N ILE A 165 11.75 7.13 18.54
CA ILE A 165 12.17 6.76 17.19
C ILE A 165 11.31 7.47 16.15
N ASP A 166 9.98 7.45 16.30
CA ASP A 166 9.05 8.14 15.39
C ASP A 166 9.40 9.62 15.25
N ARG A 167 9.63 10.30 16.38
CA ARG A 167 10.03 11.71 16.41
C ARG A 167 11.35 11.95 15.69
N LYS A 168 12.38 11.15 15.97
CA LYS A 168 13.69 11.27 15.30
C LYS A 168 13.58 11.07 13.80
N THR A 169 12.86 10.03 13.36
CA THR A 169 12.62 9.76 11.93
C THR A 169 11.90 10.93 11.26
N ARG A 170 10.89 11.50 11.92
CA ARG A 170 10.15 12.67 11.43
C ARG A 170 11.05 13.90 11.28
N GLU A 171 11.93 14.14 12.24
CA GLU A 171 12.86 15.28 12.25
C GLU A 171 13.90 15.20 11.13
N CYS A 172 14.20 13.99 10.62
CA CYS A 172 15.13 13.81 9.49
C CYS A 172 14.63 14.41 8.17
N TRP A 173 13.32 14.63 8.05
CA TRP A 173 12.67 15.15 6.85
C TRP A 173 12.37 16.66 6.89
N LEU A 174 12.81 17.36 7.96
CA LEU A 174 12.59 18.80 8.09
C LEU A 174 13.16 19.59 6.90
N GLY A 175 12.34 20.53 6.40
CA GLY A 175 12.64 21.37 5.26
C GLY A 175 12.30 20.77 3.88
N HIS A 176 11.81 19.53 3.80
CA HIS A 176 11.28 19.00 2.54
C HIS A 176 9.97 19.74 2.16
N PRO A 177 9.81 20.22 0.91
CA PRO A 177 8.68 21.09 0.51
C PRO A 177 7.32 20.38 0.58
N HIS A 178 7.30 19.06 0.37
CA HIS A 178 6.08 18.26 0.35
C HIS A 178 6.13 17.18 1.44
N PHE A 179 6.36 17.58 2.68
CA PHE A 179 6.32 16.69 3.84
C PHE A 179 4.93 16.68 4.48
N LYS A 180 4.32 15.50 4.62
CA LYS A 180 2.98 15.31 5.21
C LYS A 180 3.06 14.36 6.39
N ILE A 181 2.41 14.73 7.49
CA ILE A 181 2.34 13.92 8.71
C ILE A 181 0.89 13.43 8.86
N ILE A 182 0.74 12.11 8.99
CA ILE A 182 -0.54 11.44 9.22
C ILE A 182 -0.55 10.88 10.64
N ASP A 183 -1.23 11.60 11.54
CA ASP A 183 -1.44 11.23 12.94
C ASP A 183 -2.49 10.11 13.12
N ASN A 184 -2.83 9.80 14.38
CA ASN A 184 -3.84 8.80 14.75
C ASN A 184 -5.17 9.42 15.20
N SER A 185 -5.53 10.61 14.72
CA SER A 185 -6.79 11.29 15.13
C SER A 185 -8.06 10.65 14.55
N THR A 186 -7.91 9.80 13.54
CA THR A 186 -9.01 9.02 12.93
C THR A 186 -8.85 7.54 13.28
N ASP A 187 -9.87 6.75 12.94
CA ASP A 187 -9.75 5.30 12.84
C ASP A 187 -8.61 4.90 11.87
N PHE A 188 -8.25 3.62 11.92
CA PHE A 188 -7.13 3.11 11.12
C PHE A 188 -7.40 3.27 9.62
N ASP A 189 -8.64 3.02 9.16
CA ASP A 189 -8.97 3.14 7.74
C ASP A 189 -8.97 4.61 7.31
N GLY A 190 -9.48 5.53 8.14
CA GLY A 190 -9.38 6.98 7.91
C GLY A 190 -7.93 7.46 7.83
N LYS A 191 -7.05 6.85 8.63
CA LYS A 191 -5.62 7.12 8.57
C LYS A 191 -5.04 6.71 7.22
N ILE A 192 -5.37 5.51 6.74
CA ILE A 192 -4.91 5.02 5.43
C ILE A 192 -5.49 5.85 4.28
N ARG A 193 -6.77 6.28 4.36
CA ARG A 193 -7.37 7.20 3.38
C ARG A 193 -6.63 8.54 3.32
N ARG A 194 -6.23 9.09 4.46
CA ARG A 194 -5.41 10.32 4.51
C ARG A 194 -4.02 10.12 3.86
N VAL A 195 -3.44 8.92 3.94
CA VAL A 195 -2.19 8.58 3.22
C VAL A 195 -2.44 8.62 1.70
N LEU A 196 -3.47 7.94 1.21
CA LEU A 196 -3.85 7.96 -0.21
C LEU A 196 -4.11 9.39 -0.68
N SER A 197 -4.89 10.17 0.07
CA SER A 197 -5.20 11.57 -0.25
C SER A 197 -3.94 12.45 -0.33
N ALA A 198 -3.00 12.28 0.60
CA ALA A 198 -1.73 13.00 0.58
C ALA A 198 -0.89 12.68 -0.66
N VAL A 199 -0.88 11.42 -1.10
CA VAL A 199 -0.18 10.98 -2.31
C VAL A 199 -0.89 11.46 -3.57
N CYS A 200 -2.21 11.31 -3.66
CA CYS A 200 -3.00 11.79 -4.78
C CYS A 200 -2.80 13.30 -4.99
N LYS A 201 -2.85 14.09 -3.91
CA LYS A 201 -2.57 15.54 -3.96
C LYS A 201 -1.16 15.85 -4.45
N ALA A 202 -0.15 15.05 -4.06
CA ALA A 202 1.23 15.25 -4.52
C ALA A 202 1.42 14.89 -6.00
N LEU A 203 0.57 14.02 -6.53
CA LEU A 203 0.57 13.60 -7.94
C LEU A 203 -0.41 14.40 -8.81
N ASP A 204 -1.09 15.39 -8.21
CA ASP A 204 -2.15 16.19 -8.84
C ASP A 204 -3.26 15.33 -9.45
N ILE A 205 -3.71 14.32 -8.70
CA ILE A 205 -4.87 13.48 -9.03
C ILE A 205 -5.91 13.56 -7.92
N LEU A 206 -7.19 13.38 -8.27
CA LEU A 206 -8.29 13.40 -7.31
C LEU A 206 -8.22 12.19 -6.37
N ALA A 207 -8.36 12.46 -5.08
CA ALA A 207 -8.42 11.41 -4.07
C ALA A 207 -9.87 10.96 -3.88
N PRO A 208 -10.13 9.65 -3.77
CA PRO A 208 -11.46 9.15 -3.49
C PRO A 208 -11.86 9.42 -2.02
N THR A 209 -13.15 9.51 -1.77
CA THR A 209 -13.77 9.55 -0.44
C THR A 209 -14.20 8.15 -0.01
N GLU A 210 -14.81 8.06 1.18
CA GLU A 210 -15.37 6.82 1.71
C GLU A 210 -16.65 6.35 1.00
N ILE A 211 -17.21 7.18 0.12
CA ILE A 211 -18.52 6.93 -0.44
C ILE A 211 -18.36 6.08 -1.70
N GLU A 212 -18.54 4.78 -1.52
CA GLU A 212 -18.60 3.81 -2.61
C GLU A 212 -20.05 3.57 -3.04
N ARG A 213 -20.31 3.53 -4.35
CA ARG A 213 -21.56 3.03 -4.92
C ARG A 213 -21.30 1.80 -5.78
N LYS A 214 -22.17 0.80 -5.65
CA LYS A 214 -22.08 -0.47 -6.39
C LYS A 214 -23.37 -0.72 -7.16
N PHE A 215 -23.24 -1.17 -8.41
CA PHE A 215 -24.36 -1.43 -9.30
C PHE A 215 -24.24 -2.83 -9.90
N LEU A 216 -25.36 -3.56 -9.93
CA LEU A 216 -25.47 -4.80 -10.67
C LEU A 216 -25.68 -4.49 -12.15
N VAL A 217 -24.87 -5.09 -13.02
CA VAL A 217 -24.87 -4.81 -14.46
C VAL A 217 -25.53 -5.97 -15.21
N ALA A 218 -26.51 -5.64 -16.06
CA ALA A 218 -27.20 -6.62 -16.91
C ALA A 218 -26.42 -6.91 -18.20
N SER A 219 -25.84 -5.88 -18.83
CA SER A 219 -25.09 -6.02 -20.07
C SER A 219 -24.12 -4.86 -20.31
N ILE A 220 -23.11 -5.10 -21.15
CA ILE A 220 -22.08 -4.13 -21.52
C ILE A 220 -21.89 -4.16 -23.04
N ASP A 221 -21.81 -2.98 -23.67
CA ASP A 221 -21.33 -2.84 -25.03
C ASP A 221 -19.84 -2.51 -25.05
N PHE A 222 -19.00 -3.54 -25.23
CA PHE A 222 -17.55 -3.40 -25.23
C PHE A 222 -17.00 -2.53 -26.37
N ASN A 223 -17.73 -2.37 -27.48
CA ASN A 223 -17.26 -1.57 -28.62
C ASN A 223 -17.29 -0.07 -28.33
N ARG A 224 -18.07 0.35 -27.33
CA ARG A 224 -18.25 1.74 -26.93
C ARG A 224 -17.47 2.12 -25.66
N MET A 225 -16.69 1.19 -25.12
CA MET A 225 -15.89 1.44 -23.93
C MET A 225 -14.74 2.42 -24.25
N PRO A 226 -14.47 3.39 -23.36
CA PRO A 226 -13.29 4.23 -23.46
C PRO A 226 -12.01 3.41 -23.24
N PRO A 227 -10.81 3.98 -23.44
CA PRO A 227 -9.57 3.31 -23.06
C PRO A 227 -9.62 2.83 -21.60
N TYR A 228 -9.25 1.57 -21.40
CA TYR A 228 -9.35 0.92 -20.10
C TYR A 228 -8.12 0.07 -19.79
N GLN A 229 -7.91 -0.22 -18.51
CA GLN A 229 -6.96 -1.23 -18.05
C GLN A 229 -7.72 -2.49 -17.63
N LYS A 230 -7.13 -3.66 -17.87
CA LYS A 230 -7.74 -4.94 -17.54
C LYS A 230 -6.84 -5.70 -16.57
N ILE A 231 -7.34 -5.92 -15.37
CA ILE A 231 -6.60 -6.49 -14.25
C ILE A 231 -7.19 -7.85 -13.90
N HIS A 232 -6.34 -8.88 -13.87
CA HIS A 232 -6.73 -10.21 -13.41
C HIS A 232 -6.60 -10.30 -11.90
N ILE A 233 -7.69 -10.69 -11.24
CA ILE A 233 -7.76 -10.82 -9.79
C ILE A 233 -8.21 -12.24 -9.42
N GLU A 234 -7.41 -12.88 -8.56
CA GLU A 234 -7.74 -14.15 -7.91
C GLU A 234 -7.68 -13.97 -6.40
N GLN A 235 -8.76 -14.32 -5.71
CA GLN A 235 -8.88 -14.20 -4.26
C GLN A 235 -9.23 -15.53 -3.64
N ILE A 236 -8.51 -15.88 -2.57
CA ILE A 236 -8.64 -17.14 -1.86
C ILE A 236 -8.81 -16.81 -0.38
N TYR A 237 -9.94 -17.24 0.17
CA TYR A 237 -10.20 -17.18 1.60
C TYR A 237 -9.50 -18.36 2.28
N LEU A 238 -8.85 -18.10 3.40
CA LEU A 238 -8.12 -19.09 4.18
C LEU A 238 -8.91 -19.47 5.41
N LYS A 239 -8.68 -20.70 5.88
CA LYS A 239 -9.24 -21.15 7.15
C LYS A 239 -8.67 -20.29 8.28
N SER A 240 -9.54 -19.86 9.18
CA SER A 240 -9.16 -19.13 10.39
C SER A 240 -9.55 -19.93 11.61
N ASP A 241 -8.64 -20.04 12.58
CA ASP A 241 -8.93 -20.65 13.88
C ASP A 241 -9.78 -19.74 14.77
N ASN A 242 -9.91 -18.47 14.40
CA ASN A 242 -10.80 -17.51 15.05
C ASN A 242 -11.96 -17.14 14.09
N PRO A 243 -13.21 -17.50 14.41
CA PRO A 243 -14.36 -17.20 13.55
C PRO A 243 -14.67 -15.71 13.40
N ALA A 244 -14.18 -14.86 14.30
CA ALA A 244 -14.27 -13.40 14.18
C ALA A 244 -13.21 -12.80 13.24
N LYS A 245 -12.33 -13.64 12.67
CA LYS A 245 -11.29 -13.23 11.73
C LYS A 245 -11.54 -13.80 10.34
N GLU A 246 -11.41 -12.95 9.34
CA GLU A 246 -11.43 -13.31 7.94
C GLU A 246 -10.00 -13.16 7.37
N LEU A 247 -9.45 -14.27 6.88
CA LEU A 247 -8.12 -14.30 6.26
C LEU A 247 -8.27 -14.49 4.75
N ARG A 248 -7.55 -13.68 3.98
CA ARG A 248 -7.59 -13.73 2.51
C ARG A 248 -6.22 -13.51 1.91
N ILE A 249 -5.87 -14.32 0.92
CA ILE A 249 -4.78 -14.00 -0.01
C ILE A 249 -5.36 -13.57 -1.36
N ARG A 250 -4.73 -12.58 -1.98
CA ARG A 250 -5.13 -12.02 -3.27
C ARG A 250 -3.94 -11.95 -4.21
N LYS A 251 -4.10 -12.49 -5.41
CA LYS A 251 -3.19 -12.30 -6.55
C LYS A 251 -3.84 -11.30 -7.50
N ARG A 252 -3.12 -10.25 -7.85
CA ARG A 252 -3.60 -9.17 -8.72
C ARG A 252 -2.53 -8.80 -9.74
N GLY A 253 -2.87 -8.69 -11.01
CA GLY A 253 -1.88 -8.35 -12.03
C GLY A 253 -2.41 -8.34 -13.46
N GLN A 254 -1.56 -7.92 -14.38
CA GLN A 254 -1.80 -7.87 -15.82
C GLN A 254 -0.49 -8.15 -16.57
N ASP A 255 -0.58 -8.58 -17.83
CA ASP A 255 0.59 -8.84 -18.70
C ASP A 255 1.69 -9.71 -18.07
N GLY A 256 1.27 -10.76 -17.34
CA GLY A 256 2.19 -11.70 -16.68
C GLY A 256 2.87 -11.17 -15.41
N SER A 257 2.66 -9.89 -15.06
CA SER A 257 3.20 -9.28 -13.84
C SER A 257 2.16 -9.31 -12.73
N PHE A 258 2.49 -9.92 -11.59
CA PHE A 258 1.56 -10.09 -10.47
C PHE A 258 2.14 -9.63 -9.14
N LEU A 259 1.27 -9.05 -8.34
CA LEU A 259 1.48 -8.77 -6.92
C LEU A 259 0.58 -9.67 -6.08
N TYR A 260 1.04 -9.95 -4.88
CA TYR A 260 0.37 -10.84 -3.94
C TYR A 260 0.14 -10.07 -2.64
N PHE A 261 -1.05 -10.25 -2.09
CA PHE A 261 -1.50 -9.55 -0.90
C PHE A 261 -2.02 -10.56 0.11
N PHE A 262 -1.81 -10.26 1.39
CA PHE A 262 -2.46 -10.93 2.51
C PHE A 262 -3.29 -9.91 3.27
N THR A 263 -4.56 -10.21 3.46
CA THR A 263 -5.53 -9.41 4.19
C THR A 263 -6.02 -10.19 5.40
N GLU A 264 -6.01 -9.54 6.56
CA GLU A 264 -6.68 -9.99 7.77
C GLU A 264 -7.76 -8.96 8.11
N LYS A 265 -9.01 -9.41 8.25
CA LYS A 265 -10.10 -8.57 8.77
C LYS A 265 -10.60 -9.15 10.08
N TRP A 266 -11.01 -8.28 11.00
CA TRP A 266 -11.58 -8.68 12.29
C TRP A 266 -12.71 -7.75 12.71
N GLU A 267 -13.60 -8.27 13.56
CA GLU A 267 -14.63 -7.46 14.20
C GLU A 267 -14.01 -6.52 15.25
N THR A 268 -14.54 -5.30 15.33
CA THR A 268 -14.12 -4.32 16.35
C THR A 268 -15.18 -4.19 17.44
N ASP A 269 -14.89 -3.41 18.49
CA ASP A 269 -15.86 -3.12 19.54
C ASP A 269 -17.09 -2.36 19.00
N ASP A 270 -16.96 -1.63 17.89
CA ASP A 270 -18.10 -1.07 17.17
C ASP A 270 -18.56 -2.07 16.09
N PRO A 271 -19.80 -2.61 16.18
CA PRO A 271 -20.33 -3.54 15.19
C PRO A 271 -20.53 -2.94 13.79
N ARG A 272 -20.40 -1.60 13.65
CA ARG A 272 -20.42 -0.89 12.36
C ARG A 272 -19.03 -0.79 11.73
N GLU A 273 -17.98 -1.02 12.51
CA GLU A 273 -16.59 -0.93 12.06
C GLU A 273 -15.96 -2.33 12.01
N ARG A 274 -15.17 -2.56 10.97
CA ARG A 274 -14.34 -3.77 10.84
C ARG A 274 -12.90 -3.34 10.70
N GLY A 275 -12.02 -3.92 11.52
CA GLY A 275 -10.60 -3.70 11.39
C GLY A 275 -10.10 -4.46 10.18
N GLU A 276 -9.30 -3.82 9.35
CA GLU A 276 -8.66 -4.43 8.20
C GLU A 276 -7.16 -4.12 8.20
N LYS A 277 -6.38 -5.16 7.88
CA LYS A 277 -4.95 -5.02 7.65
C LYS A 277 -4.56 -5.78 6.41
N GLU A 278 -4.05 -5.05 5.43
CA GLU A 278 -3.48 -5.62 4.23
C GLU A 278 -1.97 -5.41 4.18
N ARG A 279 -1.25 -6.34 3.56
CA ARG A 279 0.18 -6.21 3.26
C ARG A 279 0.52 -6.93 1.95
N ILE A 280 1.57 -6.46 1.28
CA ILE A 280 2.19 -7.15 0.15
C ILE A 280 2.97 -8.36 0.68
N ILE A 281 2.87 -9.50 0.00
CA ILE A 281 3.60 -10.74 0.30
C ILE A 281 4.33 -11.25 -0.96
N GLY A 282 5.32 -12.12 -0.77
CA GLY A 282 6.02 -12.76 -1.88
C GLY A 282 5.25 -13.96 -2.45
N LEU A 283 5.59 -14.36 -3.69
CA LEU A 283 4.99 -15.53 -4.35
C LEU A 283 5.08 -16.80 -3.49
N ARG A 284 6.24 -17.05 -2.86
CA ARG A 284 6.43 -18.23 -2.00
C ARG A 284 5.43 -18.26 -0.85
N GLN A 285 5.28 -17.15 -0.12
CA GLN A 285 4.32 -17.03 0.97
C GLN A 285 2.88 -17.21 0.47
N PHE A 286 2.55 -16.65 -0.70
CA PHE A 286 1.24 -16.82 -1.31
C PHE A 286 0.94 -18.31 -1.60
N LEU A 287 1.89 -19.03 -2.19
CA LEU A 287 1.74 -20.46 -2.50
C LEU A 287 1.64 -21.31 -1.23
N GLU A 288 2.44 -21.01 -0.21
CA GLU A 288 2.37 -21.68 1.10
C GLU A 288 1.00 -21.45 1.75
N MET A 289 0.51 -20.21 1.79
CA MET A 289 -0.80 -19.87 2.34
C MET A 289 -1.96 -20.46 1.53
N GLN A 290 -1.82 -20.61 0.21
CA GLN A 290 -2.83 -21.20 -0.65
C GLN A 290 -3.21 -22.63 -0.23
N SER A 291 -2.29 -23.37 0.39
CA SER A 291 -2.55 -24.71 0.94
C SER A 291 -3.54 -24.72 2.11
N GLN A 292 -3.75 -23.57 2.77
CA GLN A 292 -4.65 -23.37 3.90
C GLN A 292 -6.02 -22.80 3.48
N ARG A 293 -6.36 -22.93 2.19
CA ARG A 293 -7.64 -22.48 1.64
C ARG A 293 -8.82 -23.03 2.45
N ASP A 294 -9.78 -22.17 2.74
CA ASP A 294 -11.04 -22.57 3.36
C ASP A 294 -11.86 -23.42 2.36
N PRO A 295 -12.16 -24.70 2.69
CA PRO A 295 -12.91 -25.59 1.81
C PRO A 295 -14.37 -25.15 1.61
N ASP A 296 -14.94 -24.37 2.53
CA ASP A 296 -16.32 -23.86 2.44
C ASP A 296 -16.42 -22.59 1.60
N LYS A 297 -15.27 -22.13 1.07
CA LYS A 297 -15.17 -20.94 0.22
C LYS A 297 -14.69 -21.27 -1.19
N THR A 298 -15.39 -20.73 -2.17
CA THR A 298 -14.97 -20.71 -3.56
C THR A 298 -13.90 -19.64 -3.79
N THR A 299 -12.87 -19.99 -4.55
CA THR A 299 -11.90 -19.03 -5.07
C THR A 299 -12.60 -18.10 -6.03
N ILE A 300 -12.57 -16.81 -5.75
CA ILE A 300 -13.10 -15.79 -6.64
C ILE A 300 -12.05 -15.50 -7.70
N LYS A 301 -12.44 -15.61 -8.97
CA LYS A 301 -11.66 -15.18 -10.12
C LYS A 301 -12.46 -14.15 -10.89
N LYS A 302 -11.89 -12.98 -11.14
CA LYS A 302 -12.54 -11.90 -11.89
C LYS A 302 -11.54 -11.13 -12.75
N ASP A 303 -12.04 -10.57 -13.85
CA ASP A 303 -11.36 -9.49 -14.55
C ASP A 303 -11.96 -8.18 -14.06
N ARG A 304 -11.13 -7.28 -13.55
CA ARG A 304 -11.52 -5.91 -13.23
C ARG A 304 -11.12 -5.00 -14.39
N ILE A 305 -12.09 -4.31 -14.96
CA ILE A 305 -11.87 -3.30 -16.01
C ILE A 305 -11.95 -1.93 -15.37
N CYS A 306 -10.86 -1.18 -15.44
CA CYS A 306 -10.71 0.14 -14.87
C CYS A 306 -10.75 1.19 -15.96
N PHE A 307 -11.66 2.16 -15.89
CA PHE A 307 -11.81 3.18 -16.94
C PHE A 307 -12.32 4.51 -16.40
N LEU A 308 -12.08 5.57 -17.17
CA LEU A 308 -12.59 6.92 -16.90
C LEU A 308 -13.82 7.21 -17.77
N TRP A 309 -14.84 7.80 -17.18
CA TRP A 309 -16.02 8.30 -17.89
C TRP A 309 -16.49 9.61 -17.26
N LYS A 310 -16.49 10.71 -18.04
CA LYS A 310 -16.82 12.06 -17.55
C LYS A 310 -16.08 12.43 -16.26
N ASP A 311 -14.76 12.20 -16.26
CA ASP A 311 -13.85 12.44 -15.12
C ASP A 311 -14.13 11.61 -13.87
N GLN A 312 -15.02 10.61 -13.96
CA GLN A 312 -15.28 9.64 -12.91
C GLN A 312 -14.58 8.32 -13.20
N TYR A 313 -13.95 7.76 -12.16
CA TYR A 313 -13.20 6.51 -12.24
C TYR A 313 -14.08 5.32 -11.83
N PHE A 314 -14.27 4.38 -12.74
CA PHE A 314 -15.11 3.20 -12.54
C PHE A 314 -14.29 1.92 -12.55
N GLU A 315 -14.71 0.97 -11.72
CA GLU A 315 -14.21 -0.39 -11.66
C GLU A 315 -15.32 -1.38 -12.01
N LEU A 316 -15.16 -2.09 -13.12
CA LEU A 316 -16.13 -3.05 -13.61
C LEU A 316 -15.59 -4.48 -13.42
N ASP A 317 -16.16 -5.19 -12.46
CA ASP A 317 -15.80 -6.56 -12.14
C ASP A 317 -16.64 -7.56 -12.92
N ILE A 318 -15.96 -8.41 -13.70
CA ILE A 318 -16.57 -9.52 -14.43
C ILE A 318 -16.11 -10.82 -13.77
N TYR A 319 -17.01 -11.46 -13.03
CA TYR A 319 -16.73 -12.69 -12.29
C TYR A 319 -16.73 -13.90 -13.22
N LYS A 320 -15.74 -14.79 -13.02
CA LYS A 320 -15.46 -15.96 -13.86
C LYS A 320 -15.44 -17.28 -13.10
N SER A 321 -15.37 -17.23 -11.77
CA SER A 321 -15.36 -18.44 -10.94
C SER A 321 -16.69 -19.19 -11.06
N PRO A 322 -16.69 -20.54 -10.95
CA PRO A 322 -17.92 -21.32 -10.92
C PRO A 322 -18.89 -20.81 -9.85
N GLY A 323 -20.18 -20.75 -10.17
CA GLY A 323 -21.23 -20.18 -9.30
C GLY A 323 -21.36 -18.65 -9.34
N LEU A 324 -20.35 -17.93 -9.86
CA LEU A 324 -20.38 -16.47 -10.05
C LEU A 324 -20.24 -16.06 -11.53
N SER A 325 -20.09 -17.03 -12.44
CA SER A 325 -19.93 -16.75 -13.86
C SER A 325 -21.13 -15.97 -14.39
N GLY A 326 -20.87 -14.81 -14.99
CA GLY A 326 -21.91 -13.90 -15.50
C GLY A 326 -22.36 -12.83 -14.51
N LEU A 327 -21.93 -12.88 -13.24
CA LEU A 327 -22.10 -11.75 -12.32
C LEU A 327 -21.16 -10.61 -12.75
N ILE A 328 -21.74 -9.42 -12.91
CA ILE A 328 -21.02 -8.21 -13.27
C ILE A 328 -21.40 -7.09 -12.29
N ILE A 329 -20.39 -6.48 -11.67
CA ILE A 329 -20.58 -5.39 -10.70
C ILE A 329 -19.79 -4.19 -11.18
N LEU A 330 -20.45 -3.02 -11.25
CA LEU A 330 -19.82 -1.73 -11.48
C LEU A 330 -19.68 -1.02 -10.12
N GLU A 331 -18.47 -0.59 -9.79
CA GLU A 331 -18.12 0.12 -8.56
C GLU A 331 -17.56 1.50 -8.92
N ILE A 332 -17.88 2.51 -8.10
CA ILE A 332 -17.28 3.85 -8.15
C ILE A 332 -17.07 4.35 -6.73
N GLU A 333 -15.90 4.91 -6.47
CA GLU A 333 -15.62 5.70 -5.26
C GLU A 333 -15.74 7.18 -5.60
N LEU A 334 -16.63 7.90 -4.92
CA LEU A 334 -16.87 9.32 -5.17
C LEU A 334 -15.76 10.17 -4.57
N THR A 335 -15.52 11.35 -5.13
CA THR A 335 -14.57 12.35 -4.61
C THR A 335 -15.26 13.37 -3.70
N GLU A 336 -16.59 13.48 -3.76
CA GLU A 336 -17.41 14.29 -2.87
C GLU A 336 -18.77 13.62 -2.59
N LYS A 337 -19.37 13.93 -1.42
CA LYS A 337 -20.68 13.35 -1.03
C LYS A 337 -21.84 13.79 -1.93
N SER A 338 -21.74 14.99 -2.51
CA SER A 338 -22.73 15.57 -3.41
C SER A 338 -22.47 15.24 -4.88
N GLU A 339 -21.47 14.41 -5.19
CA GLU A 339 -21.12 14.09 -6.56
C GLU A 339 -22.17 13.18 -7.21
N ASP A 340 -22.78 13.65 -8.29
CA ASP A 340 -23.69 12.84 -9.09
C ASP A 340 -22.92 11.77 -9.87
N VAL A 341 -23.41 10.52 -9.84
CA VAL A 341 -22.82 9.43 -10.62
C VAL A 341 -23.36 9.45 -12.03
N MET A 342 -22.48 9.77 -12.98
CA MET A 342 -22.77 9.78 -14.40
C MET A 342 -22.58 8.39 -14.97
N LEU A 343 -23.59 7.53 -14.82
CA LEU A 343 -23.55 6.15 -15.31
C LEU A 343 -23.24 6.09 -16.83
N PRO A 344 -22.27 5.26 -17.28
CA PRO A 344 -21.92 5.19 -18.69
C PRO A 344 -23.03 4.59 -19.55
N PRO A 345 -23.36 5.18 -20.72
CA PRO A 345 -24.48 4.74 -21.55
C PRO A 345 -24.25 3.42 -22.27
N PHE A 346 -23.02 2.88 -22.22
CA PHE A 346 -22.66 1.56 -22.75
C PHE A 346 -22.78 0.44 -21.71
N ILE A 347 -23.24 0.75 -20.49
CA ILE A 347 -23.50 -0.23 -19.43
C ILE A 347 -24.98 -0.16 -19.07
N THR A 348 -25.68 -1.30 -19.18
CA THR A 348 -27.06 -1.41 -18.73
C THR A 348 -27.09 -1.81 -17.26
N ILE A 349 -27.49 -0.89 -16.38
CA ILE A 349 -27.63 -1.16 -14.95
C ILE A 349 -28.95 -1.87 -14.69
N GLU A 350 -28.89 -2.99 -13.95
CA GLU A 350 -30.08 -3.68 -13.46
C GLU A 350 -30.63 -2.98 -12.21
N LYS A 351 -29.76 -2.75 -11.22
CA LYS A 351 -30.09 -2.05 -9.97
C LYS A 351 -28.85 -1.61 -9.21
N GLU A 352 -29.01 -0.64 -8.32
CA GLU A 352 -28.00 -0.31 -7.31
C GLU A 352 -28.02 -1.34 -6.17
N VAL A 353 -26.83 -1.79 -5.77
CA VAL A 353 -26.60 -2.80 -4.72
C VAL A 353 -25.66 -2.29 -3.62
N THR A 354 -25.48 -0.97 -3.53
CA THR A 354 -24.72 -0.30 -2.47
C THR A 354 -25.22 -0.74 -1.09
N GLY A 355 -24.31 -1.19 -0.22
CA GLY A 355 -24.65 -1.68 1.13
C GLY A 355 -25.30 -3.08 1.19
N ASP A 356 -25.65 -3.68 0.06
CA ASP A 356 -26.21 -5.04 0.04
C ASP A 356 -25.11 -6.09 0.26
N LYS A 357 -25.10 -6.65 1.47
CA LYS A 357 -24.11 -7.65 1.89
C LYS A 357 -24.05 -8.87 0.98
N ARG A 358 -25.11 -9.22 0.23
CA ARG A 358 -25.10 -10.36 -0.70
C ARG A 358 -24.04 -10.23 -1.79
N TYR A 359 -23.71 -9.00 -2.17
CA TYR A 359 -22.73 -8.69 -3.22
C TYR A 359 -21.33 -8.41 -2.66
N TYR A 360 -21.11 -8.63 -1.35
CA TYR A 360 -19.77 -8.51 -0.77
C TYR A 360 -18.94 -9.75 -1.09
N ASN A 361 -17.65 -9.56 -1.42
CA ASN A 361 -16.76 -10.65 -1.86
C ASN A 361 -16.75 -11.86 -0.90
N ASN A 362 -16.81 -11.64 0.43
CA ASN A 362 -16.79 -12.75 1.39
C ASN A 362 -18.07 -13.60 1.38
N ASN A 363 -19.19 -13.00 0.99
CA ASN A 363 -20.48 -13.65 0.84
C ASN A 363 -20.60 -14.29 -0.54
N LEU A 364 -20.10 -13.64 -1.60
CA LEU A 364 -19.96 -14.24 -2.93
C LEU A 364 -19.06 -15.49 -2.93
N ALA A 365 -18.07 -15.54 -2.03
CA ALA A 365 -17.20 -16.70 -1.89
C ALA A 365 -17.84 -17.88 -1.15
N LYS A 366 -19.00 -17.73 -0.50
CA LYS A 366 -19.67 -18.85 0.19
C LYS A 366 -20.15 -19.87 -0.85
N LYS A 367 -19.92 -21.15 -0.58
CA LYS A 367 -20.46 -22.26 -1.38
C LYS A 367 -21.93 -22.51 -1.10
#